data_AF-A0A5E7QEL9-F1
#
_entry.id   AF-A0A5E7QEL9-F1
#
_cell.length_a   1.000
_cell.length_b   1.000
_cell.length_c   1.000
_cell.angle_alpha   90.00
_cell.angle_beta   90.00
_cell.angle_gamma   90.00
#
_symmetry.space_group_name_H-M   'P 1'
#
loop_
_entity.id
_entity.type
_entity.pdbx_description
1 polymer ?
#
loop_
_entity_poly.entity_id
_entity_poly.type
_entity_poly.pdbx_seq_one_letter_code
_entity_poly.pdbx_strand_id
1 'polypeptide(L)'
;MDIHSDGELFLLNDKLVARLDREEYVARVLQREARPEPAEAAKALAIAIRTYLLQNATRNGDCLSIDDSSSRQRVAPRPATTESRTIAAWTSDLVLAGSTVTYHSDQPGPDKLSWQQAVEQANAGQRFDAILLHAYPRASLSRWDNPVASCEALPAAQNWLQTQRHGWRAQLESEVGYDDVSTFAVCRLAFGRPYVDRERQRIYVRGVLSLQDRLDLTHEYLHLAFEAHPNGQDETYIEGLARHLLLE
;
A
#
# COMPACT_ATOMS: atom_id res chain seq x y z
N MET A 1 22.96 -3.33 -25.88
CA MET A 1 22.12 -2.37 -25.15
C MET A 1 22.41 -1.04 -25.78
N ASP A 2 21.43 -0.48 -26.49
CA ASP A 2 21.63 0.76 -27.23
C ASP A 2 21.35 1.94 -26.29
N ILE A 3 22.31 2.86 -26.19
CA ILE A 3 22.22 4.09 -25.41
C ILE A 3 21.78 5.20 -26.36
N HIS A 4 20.72 5.92 -26.01
CA HIS A 4 20.20 7.04 -26.80
C HIS A 4 19.90 8.22 -25.89
N SER A 5 20.35 9.41 -26.29
CA SER A 5 20.15 10.66 -25.56
C SER A 5 19.48 11.68 -26.48
N ASP A 6 18.44 12.34 -25.99
CA ASP A 6 17.81 13.53 -26.55
C ASP A 6 18.39 14.82 -25.90
N GLY A 7 19.53 14.71 -25.20
CA GLY A 7 20.20 15.80 -24.49
C GLY A 7 20.16 15.68 -22.96
N GLU A 8 19.60 14.60 -22.44
CA GLU A 8 19.41 14.35 -21.01
C GLU A 8 20.53 13.52 -20.35
N LEU A 9 21.36 12.83 -21.15
CA LEU A 9 22.46 12.01 -20.67
C LEU A 9 23.80 12.76 -20.72
N PHE A 10 24.55 12.68 -19.61
CA PHE A 10 25.84 13.33 -19.41
C PHE A 10 26.86 12.29 -18.93
N LEU A 11 28.12 12.45 -19.34
CA LEU A 11 29.24 11.69 -18.78
C LEU A 11 29.91 12.55 -17.71
N LEU A 12 29.84 12.11 -16.45
CA LEU A 12 30.43 12.80 -15.30
C LEU A 12 31.32 11.82 -14.53
N ASN A 13 32.63 12.09 -14.45
CA ASN A 13 33.61 11.23 -13.76
C ASN A 13 33.49 9.75 -14.15
N ASP A 14 33.49 9.48 -15.46
CA ASP A 14 33.31 8.14 -16.06
C ASP A 14 31.99 7.43 -15.70
N LYS A 15 31.00 8.17 -15.19
CA LYS A 15 29.65 7.67 -14.93
C LYS A 15 28.65 8.34 -15.86
N LEU A 16 27.78 7.53 -16.44
CA LEU A 16 26.63 8.03 -17.19
C LEU A 16 25.57 8.51 -16.19
N VAL A 17 25.20 9.78 -16.30
CA VAL A 17 24.20 10.45 -15.44
C VAL A 17 23.09 10.98 -16.32
N ALA A 18 21.85 10.78 -15.91
CA ALA A 18 20.68 11.33 -16.59
C ALA A 18 20.05 12.44 -15.75
N ARG A 19 19.66 13.56 -16.37
CA ARG A 19 18.78 14.55 -15.76
C ARG A 19 17.40 14.44 -16.41
N LEU A 20 16.47 13.83 -15.70
CA LEU A 20 15.14 13.50 -16.22
C LEU A 20 14.06 14.28 -15.49
N ASP A 21 13.00 14.63 -16.22
CA ASP A 21 11.73 14.95 -15.59
C ASP A 21 11.19 13.71 -14.86
N ARG A 22 10.46 13.93 -13.77
CA ARG A 22 9.96 12.86 -12.90
C ARG A 22 9.16 11.81 -13.66
N GLU A 23 8.27 12.22 -14.55
CA GLU A 23 7.42 11.29 -15.29
C GLU A 23 8.19 10.52 -16.37
N GLU A 24 9.21 11.11 -16.98
CA GLU A 24 10.11 10.40 -17.89
C GLU A 24 10.95 9.36 -17.13
N TYR A 25 11.43 9.69 -15.92
CA TYR A 25 12.07 8.72 -15.03
C TYR A 25 11.16 7.53 -14.74
N VAL A 26 9.92 7.79 -14.29
CA VAL A 26 8.95 6.74 -13.97
C VAL A 26 8.65 5.87 -15.20
N ALA A 27 8.45 6.49 -16.37
CA ALA A 27 8.21 5.77 -17.62
C ALA A 27 9.39 4.88 -18.02
N ARG A 28 10.63 5.37 -17.89
CA ARG A 28 11.85 4.60 -18.20
C ARG A 28 12.07 3.45 -17.23
N VAL A 29 11.75 3.61 -15.94
CA VAL A 29 11.79 2.50 -14.97
C VAL A 29 10.70 1.48 -15.27
N LEU A 30 9.45 1.91 -15.52
CA LEU A 30 8.35 1.01 -15.87
C LEU A 30 8.68 0.16 -17.11
N GLN A 31 9.22 0.79 -18.15
CA GLN A 31 9.65 0.10 -19.37
C GLN A 31 10.82 -0.86 -19.12
N ARG A 32 11.70 -0.55 -18.17
CA ARG A 32 12.89 -1.34 -17.87
C ARG A 32 12.59 -2.57 -17.03
N GLU A 33 11.69 -2.41 -16.06
CA GLU A 33 11.36 -3.40 -15.04
C GLU A 33 10.11 -4.22 -15.39
N ALA A 34 9.25 -3.71 -16.28
CA ALA A 34 7.96 -4.31 -16.60
C ALA A 34 7.47 -3.95 -18.02
N ARG A 35 6.15 -3.77 -18.19
CA ARG A 35 5.48 -3.44 -19.46
C ARG A 35 4.34 -2.44 -19.20
N PRO A 36 3.92 -1.65 -20.21
CA PRO A 36 2.77 -0.74 -20.08
C PRO A 36 1.41 -1.45 -20.07
N GLU A 37 1.38 -2.78 -20.31
CA GLU A 37 0.17 -3.60 -20.33
C GLU A 37 0.32 -4.84 -19.43
N PRO A 38 -0.75 -5.27 -18.73
CA PRO A 38 -2.09 -4.66 -18.68
C PRO A 38 -2.07 -3.28 -18.00
N ALA A 39 -2.87 -2.34 -18.51
CA ALA A 39 -2.85 -0.94 -18.05
C ALA A 39 -3.03 -0.77 -16.53
N GLU A 40 -3.92 -1.54 -15.89
CA GLU A 40 -4.16 -1.43 -14.43
C GLU A 40 -2.97 -1.91 -13.60
N ALA A 41 -2.30 -2.99 -14.02
CA ALA A 41 -1.06 -3.44 -13.39
C ALA A 41 0.07 -2.42 -13.60
N ALA A 42 0.19 -1.87 -14.81
CA ALA A 42 1.19 -0.87 -15.14
C ALA A 42 1.01 0.43 -14.34
N LYS A 43 -0.24 0.87 -14.13
CA LYS A 43 -0.57 2.02 -13.25
C LYS A 43 -0.16 1.76 -11.81
N ALA A 44 -0.51 0.59 -11.26
CA ALA A 44 -0.13 0.21 -9.89
C ALA A 44 1.40 0.23 -9.72
N LEU A 45 2.14 -0.37 -10.65
CA LEU A 45 3.59 -0.37 -10.61
C LEU A 45 4.19 1.03 -10.80
N ALA A 46 3.65 1.87 -11.69
CA ALA A 46 4.13 3.25 -11.86
C ALA A 46 4.00 4.09 -10.57
N ILE A 47 2.91 3.91 -9.81
CA ILE A 47 2.71 4.54 -8.50
C ILE A 47 3.73 4.01 -7.48
N ALA A 48 3.99 2.69 -7.46
CA ALA A 48 5.00 2.09 -6.59
C ALA A 48 6.42 2.60 -6.95
N ILE A 49 6.75 2.70 -8.23
CA ILE A 49 8.03 3.25 -8.73
C ILE A 49 8.21 4.69 -8.25
N ARG A 50 7.19 5.54 -8.42
CA ARG A 50 7.22 6.95 -8.02
C ARG A 50 7.37 7.08 -6.50
N THR A 51 6.63 6.26 -5.75
CA THR A 51 6.73 6.25 -4.28
C THR A 51 8.11 5.79 -3.82
N TYR A 52 8.69 4.76 -4.46
CA TYR A 52 10.03 4.30 -4.15
C TYR A 52 11.06 5.40 -4.36
N LEU A 53 10.99 6.13 -5.48
CA LEU A 53 11.84 7.29 -5.75
C LEU A 53 11.72 8.32 -4.61
N LEU A 54 10.50 8.67 -4.20
CA LEU A 54 10.25 9.63 -3.13
C LEU A 54 10.85 9.20 -1.78
N GLN A 55 10.79 7.90 -1.47
CA GLN A 55 11.25 7.34 -0.19
C GLN A 55 12.76 7.10 -0.13
N ASN A 56 13.42 6.82 -1.27
CA ASN A 56 14.79 6.30 -1.30
C ASN A 56 15.80 7.23 -1.99
N ALA A 57 15.36 8.23 -2.76
CA ALA A 57 16.28 9.16 -3.40
C ALA A 57 16.89 10.14 -2.40
N THR A 58 18.13 10.54 -2.64
CA THR A 58 18.75 11.67 -1.93
C THR A 58 18.18 12.97 -2.46
N ARG A 59 17.71 13.84 -1.57
CA ARG A 59 17.17 15.16 -1.91
C ARG A 59 18.26 16.22 -1.82
N ASN A 60 18.46 16.94 -2.93
CA ASN A 60 19.34 18.10 -3.03
C ASN A 60 18.50 19.28 -3.54
N GLY A 61 17.97 20.08 -2.61
CA GLY A 61 16.97 21.10 -2.93
C GLY A 61 15.70 20.46 -3.52
N ASP A 62 15.35 20.87 -4.74
CA ASP A 62 14.21 20.32 -5.48
C ASP A 62 14.56 19.07 -6.29
N CYS A 63 15.85 18.74 -6.44
CA CYS A 63 16.28 17.58 -7.20
C CYS A 63 16.31 16.31 -6.33
N LEU A 64 15.87 15.20 -6.92
CA LEU A 64 16.03 13.85 -6.38
C LEU A 64 17.12 13.12 -7.17
N SER A 65 18.02 12.45 -6.45
CA SER A 65 19.10 11.65 -7.03
C SER A 65 19.03 10.21 -6.54
N ILE A 66 19.13 9.27 -7.46
CA ILE A 66 19.11 7.84 -7.18
C ILE A 66 20.03 7.10 -8.15
N ASP A 67 20.80 6.15 -7.64
CA ASP A 67 21.63 5.28 -8.49
C ASP A 67 20.76 4.29 -9.28
N ASP A 68 21.09 4.12 -10.57
CA ASP A 68 20.59 3.03 -11.41
C ASP A 68 21.28 1.72 -11.01
N SER A 69 20.56 0.83 -10.34
CA SER A 69 21.08 -0.47 -9.94
C SER A 69 19.97 -1.52 -9.78
N SER A 70 20.35 -2.79 -9.80
CA SER A 70 19.45 -3.90 -9.47
C SER A 70 19.06 -3.97 -7.99
N SER A 71 19.76 -3.25 -7.12
CA SER A 71 19.39 -3.10 -5.70
C SER A 71 18.46 -1.92 -5.45
N ARG A 72 18.19 -1.10 -6.47
CA ARG A 72 17.28 0.05 -6.45
C ARG A 72 16.32 -0.03 -7.63
N GLN A 73 16.31 0.97 -8.50
CA GLN A 73 15.48 1.02 -9.69
C GLN A 73 16.40 1.09 -10.90
N ARG A 74 16.16 0.24 -11.90
CA ARG A 74 16.90 0.31 -13.15
C ARG A 74 16.18 1.23 -14.11
N VAL A 75 16.93 2.12 -14.75
CA VAL A 75 16.36 3.12 -15.66
C VAL A 75 16.74 2.74 -17.09
N ALA A 76 15.79 2.81 -18.03
CA ALA A 76 16.14 2.62 -19.43
C ALA A 76 17.12 3.73 -19.89
N PRO A 77 18.25 3.41 -20.55
CA PRO A 77 19.22 4.41 -21.03
C PRO A 77 18.79 5.07 -22.35
N ARG A 78 17.49 5.01 -22.67
CA ARG A 78 16.88 5.54 -23.89
C ARG A 78 15.53 6.17 -23.52
N PRO A 79 15.02 7.09 -24.34
CA PRO A 79 13.66 7.63 -24.21
C PRO A 79 12.61 6.53 -23.99
N ALA A 80 11.67 6.79 -23.08
CA ALA A 80 10.56 5.88 -22.85
C ALA A 80 9.64 5.84 -24.07
N THR A 81 9.03 4.68 -24.33
CA THR A 81 8.01 4.55 -25.38
C THR A 81 6.76 5.33 -25.01
N THR A 82 5.95 5.66 -26.01
CA THR A 82 4.72 6.43 -25.84
C THR A 82 3.74 5.76 -24.88
N GLU A 83 3.66 4.43 -24.88
CA GLU A 83 2.77 3.66 -24.00
C GLU A 83 3.20 3.79 -22.54
N SER A 84 4.50 3.63 -22.24
CA SER A 84 5.01 3.81 -20.87
C SER A 84 4.89 5.25 -20.39
N ARG A 85 5.09 6.24 -21.27
CA ARG A 85 4.83 7.66 -20.96
C ARG A 85 3.37 7.92 -20.66
N THR A 86 2.45 7.29 -21.38
CA THR A 86 1.00 7.43 -21.17
C THR A 86 0.61 6.92 -19.78
N ILE A 87 1.15 5.78 -19.34
CA ILE A 87 0.90 5.25 -17.99
C ILE A 87 1.50 6.17 -16.90
N ALA A 88 2.74 6.63 -17.09
CA ALA A 88 3.39 7.55 -16.14
C ALA A 88 2.58 8.85 -16.00
N ALA A 89 2.19 9.45 -17.13
CA ALA A 89 1.38 10.67 -17.17
C ALA A 89 -0.02 10.47 -16.56
N TRP A 90 -0.68 9.34 -16.82
CA TRP A 90 -2.00 9.07 -16.23
C TRP A 90 -1.95 8.97 -14.70
N THR A 91 -0.87 8.38 -14.17
CA THR A 91 -0.65 8.26 -12.72
C THR A 91 0.07 9.47 -12.11
N SER A 92 0.19 10.59 -12.85
CA SER A 92 0.93 11.76 -12.39
C SER A 92 0.45 12.20 -11.00
N ASP A 93 1.39 12.59 -10.14
CA ASP A 93 1.19 13.02 -8.76
C ASP A 93 0.68 11.94 -7.78
N LEU A 94 0.27 10.76 -8.24
CA LEU A 94 -0.13 9.67 -7.35
C LEU A 94 1.08 8.97 -6.74
N VAL A 95 1.10 8.91 -5.42
CA VAL A 95 2.06 8.15 -4.60
C VAL A 95 1.33 7.39 -3.50
N LEU A 96 2.06 6.52 -2.80
CA LEU A 96 1.60 5.87 -1.59
C LEU A 96 2.22 6.50 -0.35
N ALA A 97 1.43 6.61 0.70
CA ALA A 97 1.86 7.05 2.02
C ALA A 97 1.39 6.07 3.11
N GLY A 98 2.21 5.87 4.14
CA GLY A 98 1.87 5.04 5.31
C GLY A 98 2.71 3.76 5.46
N SER A 99 3.36 3.27 4.41
CA SER A 99 4.35 2.20 4.51
C SER A 99 5.51 2.38 3.52
N THR A 100 6.63 1.72 3.82
CA THR A 100 7.76 1.62 2.89
C THR A 100 7.37 0.72 1.73
N VAL A 101 7.54 1.20 0.51
CA VAL A 101 7.20 0.42 -0.67
C VAL A 101 8.42 -0.32 -1.21
N THR A 102 8.20 -1.56 -1.63
CA THR A 102 9.12 -2.31 -2.48
C THR A 102 8.33 -2.98 -3.61
N TYR A 103 9.02 -3.40 -4.67
CA TYR A 103 8.39 -4.21 -5.72
C TYR A 103 9.39 -5.21 -6.28
N HIS A 104 8.89 -6.28 -6.89
CA HIS A 104 9.69 -7.32 -7.54
C HIS A 104 8.97 -7.85 -8.78
N SER A 105 9.68 -8.55 -9.65
CA SER A 105 9.08 -9.14 -10.86
C SER A 105 8.03 -10.21 -10.55
N ASP A 106 8.28 -11.04 -9.54
CA ASP A 106 7.56 -12.28 -9.27
C ASP A 106 7.37 -12.57 -7.77
N GLN A 107 8.32 -12.20 -6.90
CA GLN A 107 8.27 -12.47 -5.46
C GLN A 107 7.24 -11.59 -4.73
N PRO A 108 6.13 -12.15 -4.21
CA PRO A 108 5.23 -11.42 -3.32
C PRO A 108 5.85 -11.28 -1.92
N GLY A 109 5.29 -10.40 -1.10
CA GLY A 109 5.69 -10.24 0.29
C GLY A 109 4.94 -9.10 0.99
N PRO A 110 5.13 -8.93 2.30
CA PRO A 110 4.53 -7.82 3.04
C PRO A 110 5.06 -6.47 2.49
N ASP A 111 4.15 -5.54 2.23
CA ASP A 111 4.44 -4.22 1.65
C ASP A 111 5.31 -4.30 0.38
N LYS A 112 5.01 -5.28 -0.49
CA LYS A 112 5.72 -5.54 -1.74
C LYS A 112 4.75 -5.87 -2.88
N LEU A 113 4.85 -5.12 -3.98
CA LEU A 113 4.13 -5.43 -5.21
C LEU A 113 4.91 -6.44 -6.06
N SER A 114 4.30 -7.56 -6.41
CA SER A 114 4.79 -8.49 -7.43
C SER A 114 4.18 -8.13 -8.80
N TRP A 115 5.02 -7.90 -9.81
CA TRP A 115 4.54 -7.56 -11.16
C TRP A 115 3.67 -8.69 -11.75
N GLN A 116 4.10 -9.95 -11.67
CA GLN A 116 3.31 -11.09 -12.15
C GLN A 116 1.93 -11.17 -11.48
N GLN A 117 1.89 -10.99 -10.15
CA GLN A 117 0.62 -11.02 -9.42
C GLN A 117 -0.29 -9.83 -9.78
N ALA A 118 0.28 -8.64 -9.98
CA ALA A 118 -0.46 -7.47 -10.45
C ALA A 118 -1.06 -7.69 -11.85
N VAL A 119 -0.33 -8.36 -12.75
CA VAL A 119 -0.83 -8.75 -14.08
C VAL A 119 -2.00 -9.73 -13.97
N GLU A 120 -1.89 -10.75 -13.12
CA GLU A 120 -2.98 -11.72 -12.88
C GLU A 120 -4.23 -11.03 -12.34
N GLN A 121 -4.07 -10.15 -11.35
CA GLN A 121 -5.17 -9.36 -10.77
C GLN A 121 -5.83 -8.44 -11.80
N ALA A 122 -5.04 -7.74 -12.62
CA ALA A 122 -5.57 -6.88 -13.68
C ALA A 122 -6.32 -7.69 -14.75
N ASN A 123 -5.81 -8.86 -15.13
CA ASN A 123 -6.48 -9.77 -16.06
C ASN A 123 -7.78 -10.36 -15.48
N ALA A 124 -7.86 -10.50 -14.15
CA ALA A 124 -9.07 -10.84 -13.42
C ALA A 124 -10.05 -9.65 -13.26
N GLY A 125 -9.74 -8.48 -13.84
CA GLY A 125 -10.59 -7.30 -13.83
C GLY A 125 -10.39 -6.37 -12.64
N GLN A 126 -9.38 -6.59 -11.79
CA GLN A 126 -9.07 -5.66 -10.71
C GLN A 126 -8.47 -4.36 -11.25
N ARG A 127 -8.86 -3.25 -10.64
CA ARG A 127 -8.30 -1.92 -10.92
C ARG A 127 -6.99 -1.71 -10.17
N PHE A 128 -6.21 -0.71 -10.61
CA PHE A 128 -4.91 -0.39 -10.02
C PHE A 128 -4.95 -0.13 -8.51
N ASP A 129 -6.02 0.49 -7.99
CA ASP A 129 -6.16 0.82 -6.58
C ASP A 129 -6.42 -0.42 -5.71
N ALA A 130 -7.17 -1.40 -6.21
CA ALA A 130 -7.33 -2.70 -5.55
C ALA A 130 -6.02 -3.50 -5.54
N ILE A 131 -5.28 -3.48 -6.65
CA ILE A 131 -3.94 -4.11 -6.76
C ILE A 131 -2.98 -3.50 -5.73
N LEU A 132 -2.97 -2.17 -5.62
CA LEU A 132 -2.15 -1.45 -4.64
C LEU A 132 -2.57 -1.75 -3.20
N LEU A 133 -3.87 -1.82 -2.91
CA LEU A 133 -4.37 -2.17 -1.58
C LEU A 133 -3.93 -3.58 -1.17
N HIS A 134 -3.97 -4.54 -2.10
CA HIS A 134 -3.49 -5.90 -1.83
C HIS A 134 -1.98 -5.94 -1.54
N ALA A 135 -1.17 -5.23 -2.33
CA ALA A 135 0.28 -5.19 -2.17
C ALA A 135 0.75 -4.39 -0.94
N TYR A 136 0.03 -3.33 -0.59
CA TYR A 136 0.38 -2.36 0.45
C TYR A 136 -0.83 -2.03 1.33
N PRO A 137 -1.33 -2.97 2.16
CA PRO A 137 -2.59 -2.80 2.90
C PRO A 137 -2.57 -1.61 3.88
N ARG A 138 -1.38 -1.28 4.38
CA ARG A 138 -1.16 -0.16 5.31
C ARG A 138 -0.92 1.18 4.61
N ALA A 139 -0.72 1.18 3.29
CA ALA A 139 -0.50 2.40 2.53
C ALA A 139 -1.79 2.94 1.92
N SER A 140 -1.83 4.23 1.67
CA SER A 140 -2.95 4.92 1.05
C SER A 140 -2.47 5.77 -0.12
N LEU A 141 -3.30 5.88 -1.16
CA LEU A 141 -3.05 6.83 -2.23
C LEU A 141 -3.03 8.25 -1.67
N SER A 142 -2.00 8.99 -2.07
CA SER A 142 -1.75 10.36 -1.65
C SER A 142 -1.13 11.14 -2.80
N ARG A 143 -0.85 12.42 -2.56
CA ARG A 143 -0.22 13.30 -3.54
C ARG A 143 1.27 13.41 -3.29
N TRP A 144 2.04 13.54 -4.36
CA TRP A 144 3.50 13.67 -4.31
C TRP A 144 4.00 14.82 -3.42
N ASP A 145 3.34 15.98 -3.49
CA ASP A 145 3.71 17.20 -2.78
C ASP A 145 3.40 17.15 -1.28
N ASN A 146 2.38 16.39 -0.90
CA ASN A 146 1.95 16.21 0.48
C ASN A 146 1.58 14.74 0.75
N PRO A 147 2.58 13.85 0.88
CA PRO A 147 2.37 12.41 1.01
C PRO A 147 1.93 12.06 2.44
N VAL A 148 0.70 12.46 2.80
CA VAL A 148 0.08 12.13 4.09
C VAL A 148 -0.69 10.83 3.94
N ALA A 149 -0.45 9.89 4.86
CA ALA A 149 -1.19 8.66 4.92
C ALA A 149 -2.61 8.93 5.45
N SER A 150 -3.63 8.39 4.80
CA SER A 150 -5.00 8.39 5.33
C SER A 150 -5.16 7.51 6.58
N CYS A 151 -4.14 6.69 6.86
CA CYS A 151 -4.01 5.85 8.03
C CYS A 151 -2.65 6.12 8.68
N GLU A 152 -2.63 6.84 9.80
CA GLU A 152 -1.44 6.88 10.64
C GLU A 152 -1.41 5.59 11.47
N ALA A 153 -0.47 4.68 11.20
CA ALA A 153 -0.46 3.37 11.82
C ALA A 153 -0.34 3.42 13.36
N LEU A 154 -1.03 2.51 14.04
CA LEU A 154 -0.88 2.24 15.48
C LEU A 154 -0.31 0.82 15.70
N PRO A 155 1.01 0.62 15.59
CA PRO A 155 1.61 -0.72 15.65
C PRO A 155 1.32 -1.47 16.95
N ALA A 156 1.31 -0.77 18.09
CA ALA A 156 1.00 -1.38 19.39
C ALA A 156 -0.43 -1.96 19.42
N ALA A 157 -1.39 -1.23 18.88
CA ALA A 157 -2.78 -1.66 18.78
C ALA A 157 -2.94 -2.85 17.82
N GLN A 158 -2.31 -2.76 16.64
CA GLN A 158 -2.33 -3.83 15.66
C GLN A 158 -1.72 -5.14 16.20
N ASN A 159 -0.53 -5.08 16.82
CA ASN A 159 0.14 -6.24 17.38
C ASN A 159 -0.65 -6.86 18.54
N TRP A 160 -1.24 -6.02 19.39
CA TRP A 160 -2.10 -6.50 20.47
C TRP A 160 -3.32 -7.24 19.91
N LEU A 161 -4.02 -6.68 18.93
CA LEU A 161 -5.20 -7.30 18.33
C LEU A 161 -4.84 -8.61 17.62
N GLN A 162 -3.74 -8.66 16.87
CA GLN A 162 -3.24 -9.90 16.26
C GLN A 162 -2.97 -10.98 17.31
N THR A 163 -2.40 -10.61 18.46
CA THR A 163 -2.15 -11.55 19.57
C THR A 163 -3.46 -12.06 20.18
N GLN A 164 -4.42 -11.18 20.44
CA GLN A 164 -5.70 -11.57 21.04
C GLN A 164 -6.54 -12.46 20.14
N ARG A 165 -6.58 -12.17 18.83
CA ARG A 165 -7.30 -12.99 17.84
C ARG A 165 -6.89 -14.47 17.89
N HIS A 166 -5.61 -14.76 18.13
CA HIS A 166 -5.17 -16.13 18.29
C HIS A 166 -5.78 -16.82 19.52
N GLY A 167 -5.95 -16.09 20.62
CA GLY A 167 -6.61 -16.60 21.83
C GLY A 167 -8.12 -16.77 21.64
N TRP A 168 -8.77 -15.83 20.94
CA TRP A 168 -10.22 -15.84 20.71
C TRP A 168 -10.68 -16.79 19.61
N ARG A 169 -9.76 -17.32 18.80
CA ARG A 169 -10.08 -18.11 17.60
C ARG A 169 -11.10 -19.22 17.85
N ALA A 170 -10.89 -20.06 18.86
CA ALA A 170 -11.77 -21.20 19.13
C ALA A 170 -13.21 -20.77 19.43
N GLN A 171 -13.37 -19.62 20.07
CA GLN A 171 -14.67 -19.06 20.37
C GLN A 171 -15.31 -18.41 19.15
N LEU A 172 -14.55 -17.56 18.44
CA LEU A 172 -15.03 -16.86 17.25
C LEU A 172 -15.43 -17.83 16.12
N GLU A 173 -14.72 -18.93 15.95
CA GLU A 173 -15.07 -19.98 14.98
C GLU A 173 -16.41 -20.67 15.28
N SER A 174 -16.93 -20.56 16.50
CA SER A 174 -18.25 -21.08 16.87
C SER A 174 -19.39 -20.09 16.61
N GLU A 175 -19.08 -18.82 16.32
CA GLU A 175 -20.05 -17.77 16.06
C GLU A 175 -20.54 -17.80 14.62
N VAL A 176 -21.86 -17.72 14.43
CA VAL A 176 -22.47 -17.74 13.09
C VAL A 176 -22.15 -16.46 12.35
N GLY A 177 -21.53 -16.59 11.17
CA GLY A 177 -21.19 -15.47 10.31
C GLY A 177 -19.83 -14.85 10.57
N TYR A 178 -19.02 -15.44 11.45
CA TYR A 178 -17.62 -15.05 11.61
C TYR A 178 -16.79 -15.45 10.39
N ASP A 179 -15.98 -14.51 9.90
CA ASP A 179 -14.94 -14.72 8.88
C ASP A 179 -13.57 -14.26 9.40
N ASP A 180 -12.52 -15.05 9.17
CA ASP A 180 -11.19 -14.79 9.72
C ASP A 180 -10.45 -13.73 8.89
N VAL A 181 -10.51 -12.48 9.32
CA VAL A 181 -9.85 -11.36 8.62
C VAL A 181 -8.37 -11.29 8.99
N SER A 182 -7.54 -12.06 8.30
CA SER A 182 -6.08 -12.12 8.53
C SER A 182 -5.33 -10.84 8.15
N THR A 183 -5.86 -10.03 7.24
CA THR A 183 -5.19 -8.83 6.71
C THR A 183 -6.01 -7.59 7.03
N PHE A 184 -5.46 -6.70 7.87
CA PHE A 184 -6.05 -5.39 8.18
C PHE A 184 -4.98 -4.42 8.70
N ALA A 185 -5.33 -3.13 8.79
CA ALA A 185 -4.50 -2.10 9.44
C ALA A 185 -5.25 -1.42 10.59
N VAL A 186 -4.52 -1.09 11.66
CA VAL A 186 -5.06 -0.27 12.76
C VAL A 186 -4.47 1.14 12.68
N CYS A 187 -5.35 2.13 12.59
CA CYS A 187 -5.05 3.53 12.29
C CYS A 187 -5.41 4.43 13.48
N ARG A 188 -4.63 5.50 13.68
CA ARG A 188 -4.90 6.51 14.69
C ARG A 188 -6.12 7.34 14.31
N LEU A 189 -7.07 7.41 15.24
CA LEU A 189 -8.20 8.30 15.18
C LEU A 189 -7.90 9.60 15.94
N ALA A 190 -7.89 10.72 15.24
CA ALA A 190 -7.65 12.04 15.85
C ALA A 190 -8.87 12.57 16.61
N PHE A 191 -10.08 12.36 16.08
CA PHE A 191 -11.33 12.85 16.66
C PHE A 191 -12.50 11.95 16.26
N GLY A 192 -13.62 12.03 17.00
CA GLY A 192 -14.82 11.23 16.73
C GLY A 192 -14.85 9.89 17.48
N ARG A 193 -15.76 9.02 17.08
CA ARG A 193 -15.91 7.65 17.60
C ARG A 193 -15.04 6.69 16.79
N PRO A 194 -14.52 5.62 17.43
CA PRO A 194 -13.97 4.48 16.71
C PRO A 194 -14.88 4.03 15.57
N TYR A 195 -14.28 3.57 14.47
CA TYR A 195 -15.02 3.05 13.32
C TYR A 195 -14.13 2.13 12.48
N VAL A 196 -14.78 1.30 11.66
CA VAL A 196 -14.15 0.47 10.63
C VAL A 196 -14.42 1.00 9.22
N ASP A 197 -13.36 1.11 8.40
CA ASP A 197 -13.45 1.23 6.94
C ASP A 197 -13.31 -0.18 6.36
N ARG A 198 -14.45 -0.77 6.01
CA ARG A 198 -14.54 -2.15 5.52
C ARG A 198 -13.91 -2.33 4.14
N GLU A 199 -14.10 -1.35 3.25
CA GLU A 199 -13.54 -1.36 1.89
C GLU A 199 -12.01 -1.49 1.92
N ARG A 200 -11.37 -0.84 2.89
CA ARG A 200 -9.90 -0.86 3.05
C ARG A 200 -9.41 -1.81 4.14
N GLN A 201 -10.30 -2.52 4.81
CA GLN A 201 -10.01 -3.35 5.98
C GLN A 201 -9.19 -2.60 7.04
N ARG A 202 -9.67 -1.42 7.45
CA ARG A 202 -9.00 -0.55 8.42
C ARG A 202 -9.85 -0.29 9.64
N ILE A 203 -9.20 -0.31 10.79
CA ILE A 203 -9.83 0.01 12.07
C ILE A 203 -9.24 1.33 12.57
N TYR A 204 -10.08 2.31 12.87
CA TYR A 204 -9.65 3.60 13.39
C TYR A 204 -9.97 3.71 14.88
N VAL A 205 -8.93 3.72 15.73
CA VAL A 205 -9.05 3.85 17.19
C VAL A 205 -8.04 4.85 17.75
N ARG A 206 -8.20 5.25 19.01
CA ARG A 206 -7.28 6.21 19.67
C ARG A 206 -5.99 5.54 20.17
N GLY A 207 -6.06 4.29 20.61
CA GLY A 207 -4.94 3.58 21.23
C GLY A 207 -5.30 2.14 21.60
N VAL A 208 -4.56 1.57 22.56
CA VAL A 208 -4.79 0.20 23.08
C VAL A 208 -4.40 0.06 24.57
N LEU A 209 -4.11 1.17 25.23
CA LEU A 209 -3.49 1.16 26.56
C LEU A 209 -4.54 0.92 27.65
N SER A 210 -5.68 1.59 27.56
CA SER A 210 -6.76 1.44 28.53
C SER A 210 -7.67 0.26 28.19
N LEU A 211 -8.48 -0.17 29.16
CA LEU A 211 -9.51 -1.18 28.92
C LEU A 211 -10.54 -0.70 27.88
N GLN A 212 -10.91 0.57 27.92
CA GLN A 212 -11.82 1.15 26.93
C GLN A 212 -11.21 1.12 25.52
N ASP A 213 -9.93 1.47 25.37
CA ASP A 213 -9.27 1.41 24.06
C ASP A 213 -9.27 -0.02 23.49
N ARG A 214 -9.08 -1.02 24.34
CA ARG A 214 -9.10 -2.44 23.95
C ARG A 214 -10.50 -2.88 23.57
N LEU A 215 -11.53 -2.48 24.34
CA LEU A 215 -12.93 -2.72 24.01
C LEU A 215 -13.30 -2.10 22.67
N ASP A 216 -12.98 -0.82 22.46
CA ASP A 216 -13.21 -0.11 21.21
C ASP A 216 -12.53 -0.84 20.03
N LEU A 217 -11.27 -1.25 20.19
CA LEU A 217 -10.52 -1.96 19.14
C LEU A 217 -11.11 -3.35 18.83
N THR A 218 -11.50 -4.11 19.85
CA THR A 218 -12.15 -5.41 19.66
C THR A 218 -13.51 -5.25 18.99
N HIS A 219 -14.30 -4.26 19.41
CA HIS A 219 -15.60 -3.94 18.85
C HIS A 219 -15.49 -3.68 17.33
N GLU A 220 -14.60 -2.78 16.92
CA GLU A 220 -14.41 -2.47 15.49
C GLU A 220 -13.85 -3.65 14.70
N TYR A 221 -13.01 -4.49 15.30
CA TYR A 221 -12.55 -5.73 14.66
C TYR A 221 -13.71 -6.68 14.36
N LEU A 222 -14.66 -6.84 15.28
CA LEU A 222 -15.81 -7.72 15.07
C LEU A 222 -16.71 -7.20 13.95
N HIS A 223 -16.90 -5.88 13.80
CA HIS A 223 -17.60 -5.35 12.62
C HIS A 223 -16.93 -5.72 11.29
N LEU A 224 -15.60 -5.83 11.29
CA LEU A 224 -14.85 -6.30 10.12
C LEU A 224 -15.00 -7.81 9.92
N ALA A 225 -14.88 -8.59 11.00
CA ALA A 225 -14.95 -10.05 10.96
C ALA A 225 -16.34 -10.61 10.61
N PHE A 226 -17.40 -9.84 10.87
CA PHE A 226 -18.78 -10.20 10.53
C PHE A 226 -19.31 -9.40 9.33
N GLU A 227 -18.45 -8.79 8.51
CA GLU A 227 -18.87 -7.91 7.40
C GLU A 227 -19.88 -8.58 6.44
N ALA A 228 -19.73 -9.87 6.18
CA ALA A 228 -20.60 -10.64 5.28
C ALA A 228 -21.90 -11.16 5.94
N HIS A 229 -22.16 -10.80 7.21
CA HIS A 229 -23.31 -11.31 7.98
C HIS A 229 -24.09 -10.18 8.68
N PRO A 230 -25.43 -10.28 8.83
CA PRO A 230 -26.23 -9.25 9.50
C PRO A 230 -25.77 -8.92 10.93
N ASN A 231 -25.20 -9.88 11.64
CA ASN A 231 -24.63 -9.67 12.98
C ASN A 231 -23.55 -8.58 13.00
N GLY A 232 -22.83 -8.38 11.88
CA GLY A 232 -21.85 -7.30 11.76
C GLY A 232 -22.44 -5.90 11.72
N GLN A 233 -23.77 -5.75 11.68
CA GLN A 233 -24.49 -4.48 11.84
C GLN A 233 -25.33 -4.42 13.12
N ASP A 234 -25.34 -5.47 13.93
CA ASP A 234 -26.03 -5.51 15.22
C ASP A 234 -25.08 -5.06 16.32
N GLU A 235 -25.14 -3.77 16.64
CA GLU A 235 -24.35 -3.12 17.71
C GLU A 235 -24.50 -3.82 19.07
N THR A 236 -25.67 -4.40 19.37
CA THR A 236 -25.89 -5.06 20.67
C THR A 236 -25.16 -6.39 20.73
N TYR A 237 -25.23 -7.16 19.64
CA TYR A 237 -24.49 -8.41 19.50
C TYR A 237 -22.98 -8.16 19.51
N ILE A 238 -22.49 -7.21 18.72
CA ILE A 238 -21.06 -6.88 18.60
C ILE A 238 -20.49 -6.39 19.93
N GLU A 239 -21.16 -5.45 20.61
CA GLU A 239 -20.73 -4.95 21.92
C GLU A 239 -20.71 -6.06 22.98
N GLY A 240 -21.73 -6.94 22.97
CA GLY A 240 -21.81 -8.08 23.89
C GLY A 240 -20.65 -9.06 23.69
N LEU A 241 -20.39 -9.44 22.44
CA LEU A 241 -19.29 -10.34 22.09
C LEU A 241 -17.92 -9.70 22.40
N ALA A 242 -17.73 -8.42 22.10
CA ALA A 242 -16.48 -7.71 22.39
C ALA A 242 -16.15 -7.70 23.90
N ARG A 243 -17.17 -7.48 24.75
CA ARG A 243 -17.02 -7.51 26.21
C ARG A 243 -16.68 -8.91 26.71
N HIS A 244 -17.42 -9.90 26.22
CA HIS A 244 -17.21 -11.28 26.62
C HIS A 244 -15.79 -11.74 26.28
N LEU A 245 -15.31 -11.49 25.06
CA LEU A 245 -13.94 -11.85 24.66
C LEU A 245 -12.83 -11.17 25.48
N LEU A 246 -13.10 -9.98 26.04
CA LEU A 246 -12.09 -9.19 26.75
C LEU A 246 -12.12 -9.32 28.27
N LEU A 247 -13.27 -9.66 28.84
CA LEU A 247 -13.50 -9.61 30.28
C LEU A 247 -13.71 -10.99 30.90
N GLU A 248 -14.02 -12.01 30.10
CA GLU A 248 -14.27 -13.40 30.53
C GLU A 248 -13.20 -14.35 29.98
#